data_AF-A0A843WPC7-F1
#
_entry.id   AF-A0A843WPC7-F1
#
_cell.length_a   1.000
_cell.length_b   1.000
_cell.length_c   1.000
_cell.angle_alpha   90.00
_cell.angle_beta   90.00
_cell.angle_gamma   90.00
#
_symmetry.space_group_name_H-M   'P 1'
#
loop_
_entity.id
_entity.type
_entity.pdbx_description
1 polymer ?
#
loop_
_entity_poly.entity_id
_entity_poly.type
_entity_poly.pdbx_seq_one_letter_code
_entity_poly.pdbx_strand_id
1 'polypeptide(L)'
;MCEQILVFFLFDMTNTRRSKILDFFFLLFPWPLRAAGLIGFGALRRWGTMLSLSHSLMERVANARAERGDLSGAARARAMANKLQLLGGGGGGIWSMFWGYGRNYAWREGFSLDNARSAAEIYRVASKLVSALQEMGQKRSDAERARWVARNYTKVLSAANTILRRLAQAFSRSGALREAVLMFQKEVAEGELLWDCLQVGAEDLEGLLHIARDLFFAYSTASSASPAREYELRCRL
;
A
#
# COMPACT_ATOMS: atom_id res chain seq x y z
N MET A 1 -1.15 -37.86 -3.56
CA MET A 1 -0.71 -38.00 -4.97
C MET A 1 -0.69 -36.62 -5.66
N CYS A 2 -0.04 -35.62 -5.06
CA CYS A 2 0.08 -34.26 -5.63
C CYS A 2 1.48 -33.64 -5.49
N GLU A 3 2.49 -34.39 -5.02
CA GLU A 3 3.85 -33.87 -4.82
C GLU A 3 4.81 -34.18 -5.99
N GLN A 4 4.41 -34.95 -6.99
CA GLN A 4 5.32 -35.33 -8.10
C GLN A 4 5.22 -34.45 -9.36
N ILE A 5 4.21 -33.58 -9.47
CA ILE A 5 3.99 -32.79 -10.70
C ILE A 5 4.88 -31.55 -10.75
N LEU A 6 5.33 -31.02 -9.60
CA LEU A 6 6.14 -29.79 -9.59
C LEU A 6 7.63 -30.02 -9.94
N VAL A 7 8.16 -31.23 -9.72
CA VAL A 7 9.55 -31.54 -10.06
C VAL A 7 9.75 -31.58 -11.59
N PHE A 8 8.72 -31.96 -12.35
CA PHE A 8 8.77 -31.93 -13.81
C PHE A 8 8.81 -30.50 -14.39
N PHE A 9 8.26 -29.51 -13.67
CA PHE A 9 8.25 -28.11 -14.12
C PHE A 9 9.60 -27.39 -13.96
N LEU A 10 10.51 -27.91 -13.13
CA LEU A 10 11.81 -27.29 -12.90
C LEU A 10 12.92 -27.82 -13.84
N PHE A 11 12.68 -28.90 -14.59
CA PHE A 11 13.69 -29.53 -15.44
C PHE A 11 13.67 -29.10 -16.92
N ASP A 12 12.61 -28.44 -17.41
CA ASP A 12 12.46 -28.16 -18.85
C ASP A 12 12.52 -26.66 -19.23
N MET A 13 13.39 -25.89 -18.55
CA MET A 13 13.64 -24.47 -18.83
C MET A 13 14.97 -24.20 -19.58
N THR A 14 15.55 -25.21 -20.24
CA THR A 14 16.79 -25.03 -21.00
C THR A 14 16.75 -25.49 -22.45
N ASN A 15 15.61 -25.97 -22.97
CA ASN A 15 15.54 -26.41 -24.36
C ASN A 15 14.67 -25.51 -25.25
N THR A 16 15.37 -24.69 -26.03
CA THR A 16 14.86 -23.72 -27.00
C THR A 16 14.19 -24.40 -28.20
N ARG A 17 13.01 -25.00 -28.02
CA ARG A 17 12.09 -25.30 -29.15
C ARG A 17 10.66 -24.99 -28.77
N ARG A 18 10.17 -23.85 -29.30
CA ARG A 18 8.80 -23.33 -29.26
C ARG A 18 7.77 -24.45 -29.45
N SER A 19 7.18 -24.92 -28.35
CA SER A 19 6.07 -25.87 -28.38
C SER A 19 4.74 -25.11 -28.35
N LYS A 20 3.98 -25.19 -29.45
CA LYS A 20 2.63 -24.61 -29.61
C LYS A 20 1.59 -25.17 -28.61
N ILE A 21 1.96 -26.17 -27.83
CA ILE A 21 1.12 -26.77 -26.79
C ILE A 21 1.03 -25.85 -25.56
N LEU A 22 2.09 -25.10 -25.23
CA LEU A 22 2.05 -24.11 -24.14
C LEU A 22 1.05 -22.98 -24.44
N ASP A 23 0.99 -22.52 -25.70
CA ASP A 23 0.03 -21.50 -26.12
C ASP A 23 -1.43 -21.99 -26.00
N PHE A 24 -1.68 -23.29 -26.18
CA PHE A 24 -3.03 -23.87 -26.12
C PHE A 24 -3.55 -24.01 -24.68
N PHE A 25 -2.68 -24.37 -23.72
CA PHE A 25 -3.04 -24.38 -22.29
C PHE A 25 -3.33 -22.97 -21.76
N PHE A 26 -2.70 -21.93 -22.34
CA PHE A 26 -3.01 -20.52 -22.05
C PHE A 26 -4.34 -20.02 -22.68
N LEU A 27 -4.91 -20.75 -23.64
CA LEU A 27 -6.16 -20.39 -24.33
C LEU A 27 -7.40 -21.10 -23.79
N LEU A 28 -7.25 -22.26 -23.14
CA LEU A 28 -8.36 -23.06 -22.62
C LEU A 28 -8.69 -22.83 -21.14
N PHE A 29 -7.83 -22.16 -20.38
CA PHE A 29 -8.18 -21.65 -19.06
C PHE A 29 -8.66 -20.20 -19.21
N PRO A 30 -9.95 -19.89 -19.02
CA PRO A 30 -10.45 -18.52 -19.02
C PRO A 30 -10.03 -17.86 -17.69
N TRP A 31 -8.74 -17.56 -17.56
CA TRP A 31 -8.24 -16.80 -16.44
C TRP A 31 -8.41 -15.30 -16.77
N PRO A 32 -9.05 -14.49 -15.92
CA PRO A 32 -9.29 -13.06 -16.16
C PRO A 32 -8.00 -12.19 -16.10
N LEU A 33 -6.82 -12.75 -16.39
CA LEU A 33 -5.53 -12.06 -16.26
C LEU A 33 -5.08 -11.29 -17.50
N ARG A 34 -5.79 -11.36 -18.63
CA ARG A 34 -5.40 -10.59 -19.82
C ARG A 34 -5.60 -9.08 -19.67
N ALA A 35 -6.55 -8.64 -18.84
CA ALA A 35 -6.72 -7.22 -18.48
C ALA A 35 -6.08 -6.87 -17.12
N ALA A 36 -5.99 -7.84 -16.19
CA ALA A 36 -5.46 -7.61 -14.84
C ALA A 36 -3.93 -7.75 -14.72
N GLY A 37 -3.23 -8.39 -15.66
CA GLY A 37 -1.78 -8.62 -15.59
C GLY A 37 -0.93 -7.35 -15.68
N LEU A 38 -1.30 -6.42 -16.58
CA LEU A 38 -0.60 -5.14 -16.75
C LEU A 38 -0.92 -4.14 -15.62
N ILE A 39 -2.15 -4.18 -15.09
CA ILE A 39 -2.58 -3.41 -13.92
C ILE A 39 -1.88 -3.93 -12.65
N GLY A 40 -1.69 -5.25 -12.54
CA GLY A 40 -1.02 -5.91 -11.43
C GLY A 40 0.47 -5.55 -11.31
N PHE A 41 1.24 -5.63 -12.40
CA PHE A 41 2.67 -5.30 -12.35
C PHE A 41 2.92 -3.80 -12.11
N GLY A 42 2.12 -2.92 -12.74
CA GLY A 42 2.18 -1.48 -12.51
C GLY A 42 1.84 -1.09 -11.07
N ALA A 43 0.81 -1.72 -10.48
CA ALA A 43 0.45 -1.52 -9.09
C ALA A 43 1.53 -2.04 -8.12
N LEU A 44 2.13 -3.20 -8.42
CA LEU A 44 3.25 -3.75 -7.63
C LEU A 44 4.47 -2.83 -7.63
N ARG A 45 4.82 -2.23 -8.78
CA ARG A 45 5.93 -1.28 -8.87
C ARG A 45 5.65 -0.02 -8.04
N ARG A 46 4.46 0.56 -8.17
CA ARG A 46 4.05 1.74 -7.38
C ARG A 46 4.02 1.44 -5.88
N TRP A 47 3.58 0.23 -5.52
CA TRP A 47 3.62 -0.26 -4.15
C TRP A 47 5.06 -0.37 -3.62
N GLY A 48 5.97 -0.97 -4.41
CA GLY A 48 7.39 -1.03 -4.06
C GLY A 48 8.00 0.36 -3.85
N THR A 49 7.68 1.32 -4.73
CA THR A 49 8.10 2.72 -4.57
C THR A 49 7.53 3.35 -3.29
N MET A 50 6.24 3.14 -3.00
CA MET A 50 5.62 3.63 -1.76
C MET A 50 6.33 3.07 -0.53
N LEU A 51 6.62 1.78 -0.48
CA LEU A 51 7.31 1.15 0.64
C LEU A 51 8.75 1.64 0.79
N SER A 52 9.45 1.84 -0.32
CA SER A 52 10.81 2.40 -0.32
C SER A 52 10.85 3.83 0.22
N LEU A 53 9.94 4.70 -0.24
CA LEU A 53 9.81 6.06 0.29
C LEU A 53 9.44 6.06 1.77
N SER A 54 8.49 5.20 2.16
CA SER A 54 8.10 5.03 3.56
C SER A 54 9.30 4.61 4.42
N HIS A 55 10.11 3.66 3.94
CA HIS A 55 11.30 3.18 4.63
C HIS A 55 12.32 4.32 4.82
N SER A 56 12.65 5.02 3.74
CA SER A 56 13.56 6.17 3.78
C SER A 56 13.08 7.24 4.77
N LEU A 57 11.78 7.56 4.76
CA LEU A 57 11.18 8.50 5.70
C LEU A 57 11.32 8.03 7.15
N MET A 58 11.03 6.76 7.43
CA MET A 58 11.14 6.20 8.78
C MET A 58 12.59 6.18 9.30
N GLU A 59 13.57 5.91 8.44
CA GLU A 59 15.00 6.01 8.80
C GLU A 59 15.40 7.45 9.14
N ARG A 60 14.96 8.44 8.35
CA ARG A 60 15.23 9.85 8.69
C ARG A 60 14.56 10.29 9.98
N VAL A 61 13.31 9.85 10.22
CA VAL A 61 12.62 10.10 11.49
C VAL A 61 13.37 9.45 12.65
N ALA A 62 13.86 8.22 12.48
CA ALA A 62 14.63 7.53 13.50
C ALA A 62 15.92 8.29 13.86
N ASN A 63 16.65 8.78 12.87
CA ASN A 63 17.87 9.54 13.07
C ASN A 63 17.58 10.88 13.76
N ALA A 64 16.55 11.61 13.32
CA ALA A 64 16.14 12.86 13.96
C ALA A 64 15.72 12.66 15.42
N ARG A 65 15.03 11.57 15.75
CA ARG A 65 14.69 11.22 17.15
C ARG A 65 15.93 10.91 17.97
N ALA A 66 16.89 10.17 17.40
CA ALA A 66 18.14 9.84 18.07
C ALA A 66 18.99 11.09 18.35
N GLU A 67 19.06 12.03 17.41
CA GLU A 67 19.76 13.31 17.57
C GLU A 67 19.17 14.18 18.69
N ARG A 68 17.86 14.11 18.91
CA ARG A 68 17.19 14.77 20.04
C ARG A 68 17.32 14.03 21.37
N GLY A 69 17.95 12.85 21.38
CA GLY A 69 18.10 12.01 22.57
C GLY A 69 16.95 11.03 22.84
N ASP A 70 15.92 10.96 21.98
CA ASP A 70 14.87 9.94 22.09
C ASP A 70 15.28 8.64 21.41
N LEU A 71 16.14 7.88 22.09
CA LEU A 71 16.61 6.58 21.62
C LEU A 71 15.47 5.55 21.52
N SER A 72 14.46 5.67 22.38
CA SER A 72 13.31 4.75 22.41
C SER A 72 12.42 4.93 21.18
N GLY A 73 12.10 6.17 20.82
CA GLY A 73 11.32 6.50 19.64
C GLY A 73 12.10 6.29 18.36
N ALA A 74 13.42 6.49 18.38
CA ALA A 74 14.29 6.11 17.27
C ALA A 74 14.23 4.60 17.00
N ALA A 75 14.28 3.77 18.05
CA ALA A 75 14.17 2.31 17.91
C ALA A 75 12.81 1.87 17.33
N ARG A 76 11.70 2.51 17.76
CA ARG A 76 10.36 2.23 17.20
C ARG A 76 10.27 2.63 15.72
N ALA A 77 10.84 3.77 15.34
CA ALA A 77 10.91 4.21 13.95
C ALA A 77 11.73 3.25 13.06
N ARG A 78 12.88 2.76 13.54
CA ARG A 78 13.66 1.70 12.87
C ARG A 78 12.90 0.39 12.75
N ALA A 79 12.14 0.00 13.77
CA ALA A 79 11.31 -1.19 13.72
C ALA A 79 10.24 -1.09 12.60
N MET A 80 9.63 0.09 12.43
CA MET A 80 8.73 0.36 11.30
C MET A 80 9.46 0.32 9.95
N ALA A 81 10.64 0.93 9.84
CA ALA A 81 11.46 0.87 8.63
C ALA A 81 11.76 -0.58 8.24
N ASN A 82 12.26 -1.39 9.17
CA ASN A 82 12.52 -2.81 8.95
C ASN A 82 11.27 -3.58 8.51
N LYS A 83 10.10 -3.31 9.13
CA LYS A 83 8.84 -3.93 8.73
C LYS A 83 8.48 -3.56 7.28
N LEU A 84 8.69 -2.33 6.86
CA LEU A 84 8.47 -1.87 5.48
C LEU A 84 9.43 -2.52 4.48
N GLN A 85 10.71 -2.70 4.85
CA GLN A 85 11.70 -3.39 4.01
C GLN A 85 11.30 -4.85 3.74
N LEU A 86 10.82 -5.54 4.78
CA LEU A 86 10.30 -6.90 4.69
C LEU A 86 9.05 -6.99 3.82
N LEU A 87 8.20 -5.95 3.81
CA LEU A 87 7.06 -5.88 2.89
C LEU A 87 7.47 -5.55 1.44
N GLY A 88 8.58 -4.84 1.26
CA GLY A 88 9.00 -4.22 -0.01
C GLY A 88 9.96 -5.04 -0.87
N GLY A 89 10.46 -6.19 -0.40
CA GLY A 89 11.26 -7.09 -1.25
C GLY A 89 12.60 -7.57 -0.68
N GLY A 90 12.96 -7.25 0.57
CA GLY A 90 14.07 -7.95 1.22
C GLY A 90 13.75 -9.43 1.39
N GLY A 91 14.50 -10.33 0.75
CA GLY A 91 14.44 -11.79 1.00
C GLY A 91 13.14 -12.50 0.58
N GLY A 92 12.51 -12.11 -0.54
CA GLY A 92 11.26 -12.75 -1.00
C GLY A 92 9.98 -12.21 -0.37
N GLY A 93 10.07 -11.13 0.40
CA GLY A 93 8.96 -10.51 1.15
C GLY A 93 7.78 -10.04 0.31
N ILE A 94 8.00 -9.47 -0.88
CA ILE A 94 6.91 -9.13 -1.83
C ILE A 94 6.15 -10.39 -2.25
N TRP A 95 6.85 -11.50 -2.46
CA TRP A 95 6.24 -12.77 -2.86
C TRP A 95 5.49 -13.42 -1.70
N SER A 96 6.03 -13.38 -0.48
CA SER A 96 5.34 -13.85 0.74
C SER A 96 4.14 -12.96 1.11
N MET A 97 4.23 -11.64 0.92
CA MET A 97 3.12 -10.71 1.12
C MET A 97 2.04 -10.96 0.08
N PHE A 98 2.39 -11.12 -1.19
CA PHE A 98 1.44 -11.44 -2.26
C PHE A 98 0.83 -12.83 -2.06
N TRP A 99 1.59 -13.81 -1.56
CA TRP A 99 1.06 -15.12 -1.19
C TRP A 99 0.16 -15.09 0.03
N GLY A 100 0.54 -14.35 1.08
CA GLY A 100 -0.29 -14.13 2.25
C GLY A 100 -1.56 -13.35 1.91
N TYR A 101 -1.46 -12.38 1.01
CA TYR A 101 -2.58 -11.65 0.45
C TYR A 101 -3.49 -12.58 -0.37
N GLY A 102 -2.92 -13.39 -1.26
CA GLY A 102 -3.65 -14.36 -2.06
C GLY A 102 -4.39 -15.37 -1.19
N ARG A 103 -3.73 -15.89 -0.16
CA ARG A 103 -4.27 -16.89 0.78
C ARG A 103 -5.33 -16.32 1.73
N ASN A 104 -5.11 -15.13 2.28
CA ASN A 104 -5.99 -14.54 3.30
C ASN A 104 -7.08 -13.65 2.72
N TYR A 105 -6.91 -13.15 1.49
CA TYR A 105 -7.78 -12.13 0.90
C TYR A 105 -8.15 -12.43 -0.56
N ALA A 106 -7.27 -12.80 -1.48
CA ALA A 106 -7.69 -12.95 -2.89
C ALA A 106 -8.47 -14.24 -3.21
N TRP A 107 -8.19 -15.37 -2.51
CA TRP A 107 -8.69 -16.70 -2.90
C TRP A 107 -9.89 -17.25 -2.13
N ARG A 108 -10.37 -16.56 -1.09
CA ARG A 108 -11.54 -17.03 -0.33
C ARG A 108 -12.66 -16.01 -0.17
N GLU A 109 -12.33 -14.73 -0.13
CA GLU A 109 -13.24 -13.58 -0.07
C GLU A 109 -12.32 -12.36 -0.14
N GLY A 110 -12.35 -11.63 -1.26
CA GLY A 110 -11.39 -10.61 -1.71
C GLY A 110 -10.77 -9.72 -0.62
N PHE A 111 -9.63 -9.09 -0.91
CA PHE A 111 -9.39 -7.70 -0.46
C PHE A 111 -10.43 -6.82 -1.15
N SER A 112 -11.69 -7.04 -0.80
CA SER A 112 -12.76 -6.18 -1.15
C SER A 112 -12.58 -5.03 -0.18
N LEU A 113 -12.22 -3.84 -0.67
CA LEU A 113 -12.75 -2.65 -0.02
C LEU A 113 -14.25 -2.86 -0.10
N ASP A 114 -14.81 -3.49 0.94
CA ASP A 114 -16.10 -4.18 0.88
C ASP A 114 -17.29 -3.25 0.68
N ASN A 115 -16.99 -1.97 0.42
CA ASN A 115 -17.78 -1.06 -0.36
C ASN A 115 -16.81 -0.14 -1.14
N ALA A 116 -17.08 0.15 -2.41
CA ALA A 116 -16.47 1.28 -3.14
C ALA A 116 -16.49 2.59 -2.32
N ARG A 117 -17.43 2.69 -1.38
CA ARG A 117 -17.55 3.74 -0.35
C ARG A 117 -16.29 3.87 0.54
N SER A 118 -15.68 2.77 0.99
CA SER A 118 -14.46 2.81 1.82
C SER A 118 -13.25 3.26 1.02
N ALA A 119 -13.13 2.80 -0.23
CA ALA A 119 -12.09 3.24 -1.16
C ALA A 119 -12.21 4.74 -1.47
N ALA A 120 -13.44 5.19 -1.77
CA ALA A 120 -13.75 6.58 -2.03
C ALA A 120 -13.52 7.48 -0.82
N GLU A 121 -13.81 6.99 0.39
CA GLU A 121 -13.52 7.73 1.63
C GLU A 121 -12.01 7.87 1.85
N ILE A 122 -11.23 6.79 1.72
CA ILE A 122 -9.77 6.84 1.81
C ILE A 122 -9.22 7.82 0.77
N TYR A 123 -9.65 7.71 -0.48
CA TYR A 123 -9.24 8.61 -1.56
C TYR A 123 -9.57 10.07 -1.21
N ARG A 124 -10.81 10.37 -0.80
CA ARG A 124 -11.24 11.73 -0.46
C ARG A 124 -10.43 12.32 0.70
N VAL A 125 -10.17 11.51 1.74
CA VAL A 125 -9.38 11.93 2.91
C VAL A 125 -7.91 12.12 2.52
N ALA A 126 -7.33 11.21 1.73
CA ALA A 126 -5.98 11.33 1.22
C ALA A 126 -5.80 12.57 0.34
N SER A 127 -6.75 12.86 -0.56
CA SER A 127 -6.72 14.07 -1.40
C SER A 127 -6.72 15.34 -0.56
N LYS A 128 -7.53 15.42 0.51
CA LYS A 128 -7.50 16.56 1.44
C LYS A 128 -6.16 16.69 2.15
N LEU A 129 -5.57 15.56 2.54
CA LEU A 129 -4.28 15.54 3.23
C LEU A 129 -3.15 15.99 2.30
N VAL A 130 -3.15 15.52 1.05
CA VAL A 130 -2.23 15.98 0.00
C VAL A 130 -2.35 17.49 -0.20
N SER A 131 -3.56 18.03 -0.37
CA SER A 131 -3.75 19.48 -0.52
C SER A 131 -3.26 20.27 0.70
N ALA A 132 -3.43 19.74 1.92
CA ALA A 132 -2.90 20.38 3.11
C ALA A 132 -1.37 20.38 3.14
N LEU A 133 -0.72 19.27 2.75
CA LEU A 133 0.74 19.21 2.66
C LEU A 133 1.29 20.14 1.57
N GLN A 134 0.59 20.28 0.44
CA GLN A 134 0.94 21.26 -0.59
C GLN A 134 0.86 22.70 -0.07
N GLU A 135 -0.17 23.04 0.71
CA GLU A 135 -0.27 24.35 1.36
C GLU A 135 0.88 24.60 2.34
N MET A 136 1.36 23.56 3.01
CA MET A 136 2.55 23.60 3.87
C MET A 136 3.83 23.76 3.06
N GLY A 137 3.98 23.05 1.94
CA GLY A 137 5.13 23.15 1.03
C GLY A 137 5.27 24.54 0.40
N GLN A 138 4.17 25.28 0.25
CA GLN A 138 4.18 26.68 -0.20
C GLN A 138 4.74 27.67 0.84
N LYS A 139 4.95 27.25 2.10
CA LYS A 139 5.53 28.14 3.13
C LYS A 139 7.04 28.22 2.95
N ARG A 140 7.56 29.44 2.84
CA ARG A 140 8.94 29.72 2.44
C ARG A 140 9.95 29.56 3.58
N SER A 141 9.52 29.68 4.83
CA SER A 141 10.40 29.57 5.99
C SER A 141 10.02 28.44 6.93
N ASP A 142 11.02 27.88 7.60
CA ASP A 142 10.88 26.84 8.62
C ASP A 142 9.95 27.28 9.77
N ALA A 143 10.03 28.55 10.15
CA ALA A 143 9.15 29.14 11.17
C ALA A 143 7.68 29.19 10.71
N GLU A 144 7.43 29.53 9.44
CA GLU A 144 6.07 29.51 8.89
C GLU A 144 5.53 28.08 8.76
N ARG A 145 6.36 27.12 8.35
CA ARG A 145 6.00 25.69 8.31
C ARG A 145 5.65 25.20 9.71
N ALA A 146 6.49 25.48 10.71
CA ALA A 146 6.23 25.09 12.11
C ALA A 146 4.91 25.67 12.64
N ARG A 147 4.64 26.96 12.38
CA ARG A 147 3.37 27.60 12.74
C ARG A 147 2.18 27.00 12.00
N TRP A 148 2.35 26.63 10.72
CA TRP A 148 1.31 25.97 9.94
C TRP A 148 1.00 24.58 10.52
N VAL A 149 2.04 23.79 10.82
CA VAL A 149 1.91 22.46 11.43
C VAL A 149 1.18 22.58 12.77
N ALA A 150 1.60 23.46 13.66
CA ALA A 150 0.96 23.66 14.97
C ALA A 150 -0.55 23.98 14.85
N ARG A 151 -0.97 24.76 13.84
CA ARG A 151 -2.39 25.10 13.62
C ARG A 151 -3.21 24.00 12.95
N ASN A 152 -2.59 23.19 12.10
CA ASN A 152 -3.30 22.20 11.27
C ASN A 152 -3.08 20.75 11.71
N TYR A 153 -2.23 20.51 12.71
CA TYR A 153 -1.86 19.17 13.15
C TYR A 153 -3.07 18.30 13.50
N THR A 154 -4.05 18.83 14.22
CA THR A 154 -5.27 18.09 14.58
C THR A 154 -6.06 17.62 13.36
N LYS A 155 -6.12 18.43 12.30
CA LYS A 155 -6.77 18.08 11.03
C LYS A 155 -5.98 16.98 10.30
N VAL A 156 -4.66 17.12 10.23
CA VAL A 156 -3.75 16.14 9.61
C VAL A 156 -3.83 14.80 10.37
N LEU A 157 -3.76 14.83 11.70
CA LEU A 157 -3.87 13.66 12.56
C LEU A 157 -5.22 12.97 12.41
N SER A 158 -6.32 13.73 12.38
CA SER A 158 -7.65 13.16 12.13
C SER A 158 -7.75 12.48 10.76
N ALA A 159 -7.15 13.06 9.72
CA ALA A 159 -7.12 12.46 8.39
C ALA A 159 -6.29 11.17 8.37
N ALA A 160 -5.09 11.19 8.95
CA ALA A 160 -4.21 10.03 9.07
C ALA A 160 -4.88 8.89 9.84
N ASN A 161 -5.49 9.18 11.00
CA ASN A 161 -6.23 8.20 11.79
C ASN A 161 -7.42 7.60 11.02
N THR A 162 -8.11 8.41 10.23
CA THR A 162 -9.20 7.91 9.37
C THR A 162 -8.68 6.92 8.34
N ILE A 163 -7.60 7.27 7.63
CA ILE A 163 -6.98 6.39 6.63
C ILE A 163 -6.51 5.09 7.30
N LEU A 164 -5.73 5.17 8.37
CA LEU A 164 -5.20 4.00 9.08
C LEU A 164 -6.31 3.11 9.63
N ARG A 165 -7.39 3.68 10.18
CA ARG A 165 -8.55 2.92 10.66
C ARG A 165 -9.24 2.18 9.52
N ARG A 166 -9.45 2.83 8.38
CA ARG A 166 -10.03 2.19 7.19
C ARG A 166 -9.13 1.09 6.64
N LEU A 167 -7.82 1.28 6.65
CA LEU A 167 -6.86 0.25 6.27
C LEU A 167 -6.89 -0.93 7.24
N ALA A 168 -6.95 -0.70 8.55
CA ALA A 168 -7.06 -1.78 9.53
C ALA A 168 -8.37 -2.57 9.41
N GLN A 169 -9.47 -1.88 9.06
CA GLN A 169 -10.75 -2.53 8.75
C GLN A 169 -10.67 -3.36 7.46
N ALA A 170 -10.03 -2.83 6.42
CA ALA A 170 -9.83 -3.55 5.15
C ALA A 170 -8.93 -4.78 5.34
N PHE A 171 -7.87 -4.66 6.13
CA PHE A 171 -7.03 -5.78 6.54
C PHE A 171 -7.61 -6.45 7.79
N SER A 172 -8.81 -7.01 7.66
CA SER A 172 -9.57 -7.59 8.77
C SER A 172 -8.93 -8.85 9.40
N ARG A 173 -8.04 -9.53 8.67
CA ARG A 173 -7.35 -10.76 9.11
C ARG A 173 -5.93 -10.50 9.58
N SER A 174 -5.46 -11.28 10.54
CA SER A 174 -4.07 -11.27 10.97
C SER A 174 -3.13 -11.55 9.79
N GLY A 175 -2.05 -10.78 9.69
CA GLY A 175 -1.05 -10.90 8.64
C GLY A 175 -0.15 -9.68 8.58
N ALA A 176 0.92 -9.76 7.79
CA ALA A 176 1.99 -8.76 7.77
C ALA A 176 1.50 -7.32 7.51
N LEU A 177 0.48 -7.15 6.64
CA LEU A 177 -0.13 -5.85 6.34
C LEU A 177 -0.95 -5.30 7.50
N ARG A 178 -1.81 -6.12 8.12
CA ARG A 178 -2.59 -5.69 9.29
C ARG A 178 -1.67 -5.32 10.44
N GLU A 179 -0.65 -6.13 10.71
CA GLU A 179 0.35 -5.85 11.73
C GLU A 179 1.09 -4.53 11.49
N ALA A 180 1.50 -4.27 10.25
CA ALA A 180 2.14 -3.01 9.89
C ALA A 180 1.19 -1.82 10.13
N VAL A 181 -0.06 -1.90 9.68
CA VAL A 181 -1.05 -0.82 9.89
C VAL A 181 -1.32 -0.57 11.38
N LEU A 182 -1.45 -1.63 12.19
CA LEU A 182 -1.64 -1.49 13.63
C LEU A 182 -0.41 -0.88 14.32
N MET A 183 0.80 -1.24 13.86
CA MET A 183 2.04 -0.62 14.33
C MET A 183 2.06 0.88 14.04
N PHE A 184 1.69 1.29 12.83
CA PHE A 184 1.56 2.72 12.48
C PHE A 184 0.46 3.42 13.28
N GLN A 185 -0.70 2.79 13.48
CA GLN A 185 -1.77 3.37 14.32
C GLN A 185 -1.29 3.66 15.73
N LYS A 186 -0.60 2.69 16.34
CA LYS A 186 -0.08 2.85 17.69
C LYS A 186 0.90 4.02 17.76
N GLU A 187 1.87 4.08 16.86
CA GLU A 187 2.88 5.14 16.91
C GLU A 187 2.31 6.53 16.52
N VAL A 188 1.31 6.59 15.64
CA VAL A 188 0.62 7.85 15.31
C VAL A 188 -0.22 8.35 16.50
N ALA A 189 -0.83 7.45 17.26
CA ALA A 189 -1.67 7.80 18.41
C ALA A 189 -0.84 8.15 19.66
N GLU A 190 0.24 7.40 19.92
CA GLU A 190 0.99 7.45 21.18
C GLU A 190 2.39 8.06 21.02
N GLY A 191 2.99 7.95 19.83
CA GLY A 191 4.43 8.13 19.63
C GLY A 191 4.81 9.35 18.79
N GLU A 192 3.92 10.33 18.62
CA GLU A 192 4.15 11.57 17.85
C GLU A 192 4.70 11.37 16.42
N LEU A 193 4.56 10.18 15.83
CA LEU A 193 5.17 9.84 14.54
C LEU A 193 4.80 10.82 13.44
N LEU A 194 3.52 11.17 13.39
CA LEU A 194 3.02 12.08 12.37
C LEU A 194 3.64 13.47 12.50
N TRP A 195 3.89 13.92 13.73
CA TRP A 195 4.54 15.20 13.98
C TRP A 195 5.98 15.19 13.46
N ASP A 196 6.72 14.13 13.74
CA ASP A 196 8.09 13.97 13.24
C ASP A 196 8.16 13.87 11.72
N CYS A 197 7.23 13.15 11.10
CA CYS A 197 7.14 13.08 9.63
C CYS A 197 6.93 14.46 9.00
N LEU A 198 6.07 15.30 9.61
CA LEU A 198 5.82 16.66 9.13
C LEU A 198 7.04 17.57 9.28
N GLN A 199 7.88 17.34 10.30
CA GLN A 199 9.09 18.11 10.51
C GLN A 199 10.24 17.70 9.59
N VAL A 200 10.45 16.39 9.42
CA VAL A 200 11.68 15.84 8.80
C VAL A 200 11.49 15.42 7.35
N GLY A 201 10.25 15.22 6.89
CA GLY A 201 9.99 14.65 5.57
C GLY A 201 8.62 14.96 5.01
N ALA A 202 8.22 16.22 5.10
CA ALA A 202 6.98 16.72 4.50
C ALA A 202 6.84 16.36 3.00
N GLU A 203 7.90 16.56 2.22
CA GLU A 203 7.92 16.29 0.77
C GLU A 203 7.78 14.80 0.47
N ASP A 204 8.47 13.95 1.24
CA ASP A 204 8.36 12.50 1.11
C ASP A 204 6.98 11.99 1.53
N LEU A 205 6.40 12.57 2.58
CA LEU A 205 5.05 12.26 3.02
C LEU A 205 4.01 12.66 1.96
N GLU A 206 4.19 13.81 1.31
CA GLU A 206 3.36 14.24 0.19
C GLU A 206 3.48 13.27 -1.00
N GLY A 207 4.70 12.92 -1.39
CA GLY A 207 4.96 11.95 -2.47
C GLY A 207 4.37 10.57 -2.18
N LEU A 208 4.51 10.08 -0.95
CA LEU A 208 3.92 8.83 -0.48
C LEU A 208 2.39 8.87 -0.60
N LEU A 209 1.76 9.95 -0.13
CA LEU A 209 0.31 10.10 -0.16
C LEU A 209 -0.23 10.24 -1.59
N HIS A 210 0.52 10.88 -2.50
CA HIS A 210 0.19 10.89 -3.92
C HIS A 210 0.14 9.47 -4.50
N ILE A 211 1.19 8.67 -4.28
CA ILE A 211 1.26 7.29 -4.76
C ILE A 211 0.14 6.45 -4.15
N ALA A 212 -0.09 6.57 -2.84
CA ALA A 212 -1.15 5.86 -2.14
C ALA A 212 -2.53 6.22 -2.69
N ARG A 213 -2.83 7.52 -2.82
CA ARG A 213 -4.09 8.03 -3.39
C ARG A 213 -4.34 7.45 -4.78
N ASP A 214 -3.33 7.46 -5.65
CA ASP A 214 -3.45 6.99 -7.02
C ASP A 214 -3.64 5.47 -7.10
N LEU A 215 -3.02 4.72 -6.18
CA LEU A 215 -3.25 3.28 -6.02
C LEU A 215 -4.69 2.98 -5.59
N PHE A 216 -5.23 3.71 -4.61
CA PHE A 216 -6.62 3.53 -4.16
C PHE A 216 -7.64 3.96 -5.21
N PHE A 217 -7.34 4.99 -6.00
CA PHE A 217 -8.16 5.40 -7.13
C PHE A 217 -8.18 4.33 -8.25
N ALA A 218 -7.01 3.78 -8.60
CA ALA A 218 -6.94 2.71 -9.60
C ALA A 218 -7.73 1.46 -9.15
N TYR A 219 -7.77 1.19 -7.84
CA TYR A 219 -8.55 0.08 -7.29
C TYR A 219 -10.07 0.32 -7.36
N SER A 220 -10.52 1.54 -7.06
CA SER A 220 -11.95 1.87 -7.10
C SER A 220 -12.52 1.87 -8.52
N THR A 221 -11.76 2.35 -9.50
CA THR A 221 -12.18 2.35 -10.91
C THR A 221 -12.22 0.94 -11.49
N ALA A 222 -11.23 0.09 -11.17
CA ALA A 222 -11.22 -1.31 -11.58
C ALA A 222 -12.40 -2.11 -11.02
N SER A 223 -12.81 -1.83 -9.78
CA SER A 223 -13.98 -2.45 -9.15
C SER A 223 -15.30 -2.02 -9.80
N SER A 224 -15.40 -0.76 -10.25
CA SER A 224 -16.61 -0.23 -10.92
C SER A 224 -16.79 -0.73 -12.37
N ALA A 225 -15.72 -1.21 -13.00
CA ALA A 225 -15.71 -1.77 -14.36
C ALA A 225 -15.93 -3.29 -14.38
N SER A 226 -16.46 -3.88 -13.30
CA SER A 226 -16.83 -5.29 -13.29
C SER A 226 -17.95 -5.54 -14.32
N PRO A 227 -17.76 -6.48 -15.27
CA PRO A 227 -18.75 -6.76 -16.31
C PRO A 227 -20.08 -7.29 -15.73
N ALA A 228 -20.12 -7.65 -14.43
CA ALA A 228 -21.31 -7.94 -13.63
C ALA A 228 -22.44 -6.92 -13.76
N ARG A 229 -22.12 -5.62 -13.89
CA ARG A 229 -23.13 -4.56 -14.07
C ARG A 229 -23.60 -4.38 -15.50
N GLU A 230 -22.81 -4.82 -16.47
CA GLU A 230 -23.16 -4.69 -17.89
C GLU A 230 -24.27 -5.69 -18.28
N TYR A 231 -24.34 -6.84 -17.60
CA TYR A 231 -25.45 -7.78 -17.76
C TYR A 231 -26.74 -7.29 -17.09
N GLU A 232 -26.65 -6.63 -15.93
CA GLU A 232 -27.82 -6.10 -15.19
C GLU A 232 -28.53 -4.96 -15.93
N LEU A 233 -27.78 -4.13 -16.67
CA LEU A 233 -28.32 -3.07 -17.51
C LEU A 233 -28.91 -3.60 -18.83
N ARG A 234 -28.42 -4.74 -19.32
CA ARG A 234 -28.91 -5.36 -20.57
C ARG A 234 -30.18 -6.21 -20.37
N CYS A 235 -30.57 -6.51 -19.13
CA CYS A 235 -31.85 -7.17 -18.80
C CYS A 235 -32.98 -6.19 -18.44
N ARG A 236 -32.75 -4.87 -18.53
CA ARG A 236 -33.77 -3.83 -18.28
C ARG A 236 -34.13 -2.99 -19.51
N LEU A 237 -33.68 -3.39 -20.70
CA LEU A 237 -34.11 -2.88 -22.00
C LEU A 237 -34.68 -4.03 -22.82
#